data_AF-A0A2Z5R2I9-F1
#
_entry.id   AF-A0A2Z5R2I9-F1
#
_cell.length_a   1.000
_cell.length_b   1.000
_cell.length_c   1.000
_cell.angle_alpha   90.00
_cell.angle_beta   90.00
_cell.angle_gamma   90.00
#
_symmetry.space_group_name_H-M   'P 1'
#
loop_
_entity.id
_entity.type
_entity.pdbx_description
1 polymer ?
#
loop_
_entity_poly.entity_id
_entity_poly.type
_entity_poly.pdbx_seq_one_letter_code
_entity_poly.pdbx_strand_id
1 'polypeptide(L)'
;MGRADAEHPAPSRDDITRQPLRWVKTAAALTGATVMLKGGYSLIASPADTVYSVRGATAWLATAGSGDTLTGILGALLAQKVAAAAQRGTPLEDDVYARVAALAVYLHGRAALASLGGRRGPVPPTRVAQSLPQAIAELLEY
;
A
#
# COMPACT_ATOMS: atom_id res chain seq x y z
N MET A 1 7.34 -34.88 -24.24
CA MET A 1 7.72 -35.02 -22.82
C MET A 1 6.98 -33.93 -22.05
N GLY A 2 5.73 -34.19 -21.66
CA GLY A 2 4.85 -33.19 -21.07
C GLY A 2 5.33 -32.77 -19.68
N ARG A 3 5.57 -31.48 -19.46
CA ARG A 3 5.60 -30.95 -18.10
C ARG A 3 4.17 -31.03 -17.60
N ALA A 4 3.94 -31.86 -16.60
CA ALA A 4 2.72 -31.84 -15.83
C ALA A 4 2.56 -30.41 -15.28
N ASP A 5 1.56 -29.70 -15.82
CA ASP A 5 1.01 -28.51 -15.19
C ASP A 5 0.42 -28.97 -13.86
N ALA A 6 1.25 -28.98 -12.82
CA ALA A 6 0.80 -29.16 -11.46
C ALA A 6 -0.03 -27.92 -11.11
N GLU A 7 -1.32 -28.01 -11.36
CA GLU A 7 -2.36 -27.09 -10.93
C GLU A 7 -2.23 -26.97 -9.41
N HIS A 8 -1.40 -26.03 -8.95
CA HIS A 8 -1.38 -25.65 -7.55
C HIS A 8 -2.67 -24.85 -7.35
N PRO A 9 -3.65 -25.37 -6.59
CA PRO A 9 -4.86 -24.62 -6.33
C PRO A 9 -4.47 -23.27 -5.73
N ALA A 10 -5.17 -22.21 -6.17
CA ALA A 10 -4.97 -20.88 -5.61
C ALA A 10 -5.08 -20.94 -4.07
N PRO A 11 -4.23 -20.20 -3.33
CA PRO A 11 -4.24 -20.27 -1.89
C PRO A 11 -5.60 -19.85 -1.31
N SER A 12 -6.03 -20.53 -0.26
CA SER A 12 -7.16 -20.07 0.53
C SER A 12 -6.81 -18.80 1.31
N ARG A 13 -7.82 -18.11 1.85
CA ARG A 13 -7.60 -17.00 2.77
C ARG A 13 -6.75 -17.39 3.99
N ASP A 14 -6.94 -18.61 4.51
CA ASP A 14 -6.18 -19.10 5.67
C ASP A 14 -4.71 -19.29 5.30
N ASP A 15 -4.42 -19.85 4.13
CA ASP A 15 -3.06 -19.98 3.60
C ASP A 15 -2.36 -18.62 3.49
N ILE A 16 -3.07 -17.63 2.93
CA ILE A 16 -2.56 -16.24 2.82
C ILE A 16 -2.28 -15.66 4.20
N THR A 17 -3.18 -15.86 5.15
CA THR A 17 -3.06 -15.28 6.49
C THR A 17 -1.93 -15.92 7.30
N ARG A 18 -1.66 -17.22 7.12
CA ARG A 18 -0.55 -17.93 7.78
C ARG A 18 0.82 -17.57 7.21
N GLN A 19 0.91 -17.27 5.92
CA GLN A 19 2.18 -16.98 5.24
C GLN A 19 2.08 -15.73 4.34
N PRO A 20 1.74 -14.55 4.89
CA PRO A 20 1.40 -13.38 4.08
C PRO A 20 2.58 -12.88 3.23
N LEU A 21 3.80 -12.93 3.78
CA LEU A 21 5.01 -12.57 3.05
C LEU A 21 5.28 -13.49 1.86
N ARG A 22 5.09 -14.80 2.01
CA ARG A 22 5.24 -15.75 0.90
C ARG A 22 4.26 -15.40 -0.20
N TRP A 23 2.98 -15.25 0.14
CA TRP A 23 1.93 -15.10 -0.87
C TRP A 23 1.94 -13.75 -1.57
N VAL A 24 2.30 -12.65 -0.89
CA VAL A 24 2.47 -11.35 -1.57
C VAL A 24 3.65 -11.37 -2.55
N LYS A 25 4.78 -12.02 -2.19
CA LYS A 25 5.92 -12.20 -3.10
C LYS A 25 5.56 -13.09 -4.28
N THR A 26 4.86 -14.20 -4.04
CA THR A 26 4.37 -15.09 -5.10
C THR A 26 3.45 -14.35 -6.06
N ALA A 27 2.50 -13.56 -5.55
CA ALA A 27 1.60 -12.78 -6.38
C ALA A 27 2.35 -11.73 -7.22
N ALA A 28 3.33 -11.03 -6.65
CA ALA A 28 4.15 -10.07 -7.38
C ALA A 28 4.97 -10.75 -8.51
N ALA A 29 5.58 -11.90 -8.22
CA ALA A 29 6.35 -12.66 -9.20
C ALA A 29 5.46 -13.21 -10.33
N LEU A 30 4.27 -13.73 -10.01
CA LEU A 30 3.36 -14.29 -11.01
C LEU A 30 2.74 -13.22 -11.93
N THR A 31 2.50 -12.03 -11.40
CA THR A 31 1.84 -10.94 -12.15
C THR A 31 2.82 -10.00 -12.83
N GLY A 32 4.09 -9.99 -12.41
CA GLY A 32 5.05 -8.95 -12.81
C GLY A 32 4.68 -7.55 -12.29
N ALA A 33 3.70 -7.44 -11.38
CA ALA A 33 3.20 -6.17 -10.86
C ALA A 33 3.63 -5.96 -9.40
N THR A 34 3.61 -4.70 -8.95
CA THR A 34 3.67 -4.41 -7.52
C THR A 34 2.35 -4.82 -6.86
N VAL A 35 2.41 -5.68 -5.85
CA VAL A 35 1.22 -6.19 -5.15
C VAL A 35 1.21 -5.69 -3.71
N MET A 36 0.08 -5.09 -3.30
CA MET A 36 -0.19 -4.69 -1.92
C MET A 36 -1.19 -5.64 -1.28
N LEU A 37 -0.73 -6.46 -0.33
CA LEU A 37 -1.57 -7.27 0.54
C LEU A 37 -1.97 -6.45 1.76
N LYS A 38 -3.23 -6.00 1.79
CA LYS A 38 -3.78 -5.19 2.89
C LYS A 38 -4.04 -6.06 4.14
N GLY A 39 -3.74 -5.50 5.32
CA GLY A 39 -3.96 -6.16 6.61
C GLY A 39 -3.61 -5.26 7.79
N GLY A 40 -3.52 -5.82 9.00
CA GLY A 40 -3.02 -5.07 10.16
C GLY A 40 -1.60 -4.53 9.96
N TYR A 41 -0.81 -5.24 9.15
CA TYR A 41 0.36 -4.74 8.46
C TYR A 41 0.10 -4.93 6.96
N SER A 42 0.22 -3.86 6.18
CA SER A 42 0.20 -3.97 4.73
C SER A 42 1.57 -4.39 4.25
N LEU A 43 1.62 -5.45 3.44
CA LEU A 43 2.84 -5.86 2.75
C LEU A 43 2.77 -5.41 1.29
N ILE A 44 3.84 -4.82 0.80
CA ILE A 44 3.95 -4.34 -0.58
C ILE A 44 5.16 -5.02 -1.21
N ALA A 45 4.94 -5.90 -2.18
CA ALA A 45 6.01 -6.59 -2.89
C ALA A 45 6.14 -6.05 -4.31
N SER A 46 7.36 -5.69 -4.70
CA SER A 46 7.76 -5.42 -6.08
C SER A 46 8.07 -6.74 -6.81
N PRO A 47 7.89 -6.82 -8.14
CA PRO A 47 8.44 -7.91 -8.94
C PRO A 47 9.98 -7.97 -8.88
N ALA A 48 10.66 -6.87 -8.49
CA ALA A 48 12.11 -6.79 -8.28
C ALA A 48 12.56 -7.29 -6.89
N ASP A 49 11.82 -8.22 -6.29
CA ASP A 49 12.07 -8.86 -4.99
C ASP A 49 12.14 -7.94 -3.74
N THR A 50 11.91 -6.63 -3.92
CA THR A 50 11.81 -5.68 -2.81
C THR A 50 10.46 -5.80 -2.10
N VAL A 51 10.47 -5.82 -0.77
CA VAL A 51 9.24 -5.86 0.04
C VAL A 51 9.25 -4.79 1.12
N TYR A 52 8.17 -4.02 1.20
CA TYR A 52 7.90 -3.07 2.28
C TYR A 52 6.82 -3.64 3.21
N SER A 53 6.99 -3.43 4.52
CA SER A 53 5.96 -3.69 5.53
C SER A 53 5.59 -2.39 6.20
N VAL A 54 4.30 -2.02 6.14
CA VAL A 54 3.79 -0.79 6.73
C VAL A 54 2.71 -1.15 7.73
N ARG A 55 2.92 -0.77 8.99
CA ARG A 55 1.94 -0.99 10.06
C ARG A 55 0.69 -0.14 9.81
N GLY A 56 -0.49 -0.76 9.85
CA GLY A 56 -1.76 -0.06 9.82
C GLY A 56 -1.97 0.76 11.10
N ALA A 57 -2.55 1.95 10.97
CA ALA A 57 -2.71 2.88 12.09
C ALA A 57 -3.79 2.44 13.11
N THR A 58 -4.90 1.89 12.63
CA THR A 58 -6.05 1.53 13.46
C THR A 58 -6.97 0.55 12.74
N ALA A 59 -7.56 -0.40 13.48
CA ALA A 59 -8.53 -1.36 12.93
C ALA A 59 -9.81 -0.66 12.42
N TRP A 60 -10.09 0.55 12.92
CA TRP A 60 -11.23 1.37 12.49
C TRP A 60 -11.13 1.91 11.05
N LEU A 61 -10.02 1.66 10.35
CA LEU A 61 -9.89 1.87 8.91
C LEU A 61 -10.51 0.73 8.07
N ALA A 62 -10.93 -0.37 8.69
CA ALA A 62 -11.61 -1.46 8.00
C ALA A 62 -13.08 -1.13 7.65
N THR A 63 -13.35 0.09 7.20
CA THR A 63 -14.67 0.55 6.76
C THR A 63 -14.73 0.61 5.24
N ALA A 64 -15.93 0.46 4.68
CA ALA A 64 -16.18 0.73 3.27
C ALA A 64 -15.64 2.12 2.88
N GLY A 65 -15.02 2.23 1.70
CA GLY A 65 -14.44 3.49 1.20
C GLY A 65 -13.02 3.82 1.66
N SER A 66 -12.48 3.17 2.70
CA SER A 66 -11.07 3.39 3.10
C SER A 66 -10.10 2.91 2.02
N GLY A 67 -10.46 1.84 1.32
CA GLY A 67 -9.73 1.36 0.16
C GLY A 67 -9.61 2.41 -0.95
N ASP A 68 -10.69 3.15 -1.21
CA ASP A 68 -10.75 4.18 -2.26
C ASP A 68 -9.94 5.43 -1.89
N THR A 69 -9.93 5.79 -0.59
CA THR A 69 -9.10 6.88 -0.11
C THR A 69 -7.61 6.52 -0.24
N LEU A 70 -7.23 5.29 0.14
CA LEU A 70 -5.86 4.81 -0.04
C LEU A 70 -5.43 4.78 -1.51
N THR A 71 -6.28 4.29 -2.42
CA THR A 71 -5.95 4.25 -3.86
C THR A 71 -5.88 5.66 -4.45
N GLY A 72 -6.71 6.60 -4.00
CA GLY A 72 -6.63 8.01 -4.39
C GLY A 72 -5.30 8.66 -3.96
N ILE A 73 -4.86 8.44 -2.71
CA ILE A 73 -3.54 8.90 -2.22
C ILE A 73 -2.42 8.28 -3.07
N LEU A 74 -2.47 6.98 -3.30
CA LEU A 74 -1.48 6.26 -4.12
C LEU A 74 -1.41 6.82 -5.54
N GLY A 75 -2.55 6.99 -6.21
CA GLY A 75 -2.62 7.54 -7.56
C GLY A 75 -2.03 8.95 -7.64
N ALA A 76 -2.36 9.82 -6.68
CA ALA A 76 -1.83 11.18 -6.63
C ALA A 76 -0.31 11.22 -6.43
N LEU A 77 0.24 10.36 -5.56
CA LEU A 77 1.69 10.28 -5.32
C LEU A 77 2.43 9.71 -6.55
N LEU A 78 1.88 8.66 -7.18
CA LEU A 78 2.46 8.09 -8.40
C LEU A 78 2.47 9.09 -9.54
N ALA A 79 1.36 9.79 -9.77
CA ALA A 79 1.26 10.82 -10.81
C ALA A 79 2.34 11.89 -10.63
N GLN A 80 2.54 12.39 -9.40
CA GLN A 80 3.60 13.36 -9.09
C GLN A 80 5.00 12.80 -9.33
N LYS A 81 5.28 11.56 -8.87
CA LYS A 81 6.59 10.93 -9.05
C LYS A 81 6.94 10.71 -10.52
N VAL A 82 5.97 10.23 -11.32
CA VAL A 82 6.13 10.01 -12.77
C VAL A 82 6.34 11.33 -13.49
N ALA A 83 5.52 12.35 -13.21
CA ALA A 83 5.68 13.67 -13.81
C ALA A 83 7.05 14.29 -13.50
N ALA A 84 7.49 14.19 -12.25
CA ALA A 84 8.79 14.73 -11.83
C ALA A 84 9.98 13.98 -12.45
N ALA A 85 9.87 12.65 -12.65
CA ALA A 85 10.87 11.87 -13.35
C ALA A 85 10.96 12.26 -14.84
N ALA A 86 9.81 12.43 -15.50
CA ALA A 86 9.73 12.88 -16.89
C ALA A 86 10.33 14.27 -17.08
N GLN A 87 10.01 15.23 -16.20
CA GLN A 87 10.57 16.59 -16.24
C GLN A 87 12.10 16.62 -16.11
N ARG A 88 12.67 15.71 -15.31
CA ARG A 88 14.12 15.62 -15.11
C ARG A 88 14.84 14.74 -16.15
N GLY A 89 14.10 14.06 -17.03
CA GLY A 89 14.67 13.08 -17.96
C GLY A 89 15.32 11.88 -17.26
N THR A 90 14.91 11.56 -16.04
CA THR A 90 15.48 10.45 -15.25
C THR A 90 14.56 9.23 -15.32
N PRO A 91 15.11 8.01 -15.50
CA PRO A 91 14.30 6.80 -15.45
C PRO A 91 13.69 6.59 -14.05
N LEU A 92 12.59 5.84 -14.01
CA LEU A 92 12.01 5.37 -12.75
C LEU A 92 12.85 4.21 -12.20
N GLU A 93 13.07 4.23 -10.89
CA GLU A 93 13.71 3.11 -10.17
C GLU A 93 12.78 1.89 -10.15
N ASP A 94 13.34 0.67 -10.17
CA ASP A 94 12.59 -0.58 -10.26
C ASP A 94 11.59 -0.80 -9.10
N ASP A 95 11.90 -0.26 -7.92
CA ASP A 95 11.08 -0.40 -6.72
C ASP A 95 10.13 0.80 -6.49
N VAL A 96 10.12 1.79 -7.40
CA VAL A 96 9.44 3.07 -7.17
C VAL A 96 7.97 2.90 -6.82
N TYR A 97 7.28 1.97 -7.50
CA TYR A 97 5.87 1.70 -7.28
C TYR A 97 5.63 1.13 -5.88
N ALA A 98 6.49 0.21 -5.43
CA ALA A 98 6.40 -0.38 -4.10
C ALA A 98 6.71 0.65 -3.00
N ARG A 99 7.71 1.51 -3.21
CA ARG A 99 8.06 2.59 -2.28
C ARG A 99 6.95 3.64 -2.17
N VAL A 100 6.37 4.06 -3.30
CA VAL A 100 5.24 5.01 -3.31
C VAL A 100 4.00 4.40 -2.68
N ALA A 101 3.73 3.12 -2.93
CA ALA A 101 2.66 2.38 -2.27
C ALA A 101 2.85 2.28 -0.74
N ALA A 102 4.08 2.06 -0.27
CA ALA A 102 4.40 2.09 1.15
C ALA A 102 4.14 3.48 1.77
N LEU A 103 4.58 4.54 1.09
CA LEU A 103 4.31 5.93 1.51
C LEU A 103 2.80 6.24 1.56
N ALA A 104 2.03 5.77 0.57
CA ALA A 104 0.59 5.95 0.53
C ALA A 104 -0.10 5.29 1.74
N VAL A 105 0.29 4.05 2.09
CA VAL A 105 -0.24 3.37 3.29
C VAL A 105 0.15 4.13 4.56
N TYR A 106 1.40 4.60 4.64
CA TYR A 106 1.88 5.37 5.78
C TYR A 106 1.06 6.66 5.97
N LEU A 107 0.92 7.47 4.91
CA LEU A 107 0.18 8.73 4.95
C LEU A 107 -1.31 8.51 5.23
N HIS A 108 -1.92 7.48 4.64
CA HIS A 108 -3.30 7.09 4.93
C HIS A 108 -3.49 6.77 6.43
N GLY A 109 -2.53 6.04 7.02
CA GLY A 109 -2.52 5.75 8.46
C GLY A 109 -2.31 7.00 9.33
N ARG A 110 -1.36 7.86 8.97
CA ARG A 110 -1.10 9.13 9.69
C ARG A 110 -2.30 10.06 9.64
N ALA A 111 -2.93 10.21 8.47
CA ALA A 111 -4.13 11.02 8.31
C ALA A 111 -5.30 10.47 9.14
N ALA A 112 -5.43 9.15 9.25
CA ALA A 112 -6.39 8.53 10.16
C ALA A 112 -6.15 8.91 11.63
N LEU A 113 -4.89 8.86 12.11
CA LEU A 113 -4.55 9.25 13.47
C LEU A 113 -4.77 10.74 13.72
N ALA A 114 -4.36 11.59 12.79
CA ALA A 114 -4.60 13.03 12.83
C ALA A 114 -6.10 13.33 12.96
N SER A 115 -6.95 12.65 12.19
CA SER A 115 -8.40 12.83 12.22
C SER A 115 -9.06 12.48 13.56
N LEU A 116 -8.38 11.70 14.40
CA LEU A 116 -8.88 11.30 15.71
C LEU A 116 -8.55 12.32 16.80
N GLY A 117 -7.50 13.12 16.64
CA GLY A 117 -7.06 14.10 17.64
C GLY A 117 -6.81 13.47 19.01
N GLY A 118 -6.15 12.31 19.05
CA GLY A 118 -5.84 11.57 20.29
C GLY A 118 -6.98 10.68 20.82
N ARG A 119 -8.15 10.68 20.20
CA ARG A 119 -9.28 9.82 20.59
C ARG A 119 -9.18 8.43 19.93
N ARG A 120 -9.99 7.48 20.41
CA ARG A 120 -10.19 6.17 19.77
C ARG A 120 -11.60 6.09 19.20
N GLY A 121 -11.76 5.43 18.06
CA GLY A 121 -13.08 5.17 17.48
C GLY A 121 -13.07 5.12 15.95
N PRO A 122 -14.27 5.03 15.33
CA PRO A 122 -14.44 4.94 13.89
C PRO A 122 -13.75 6.08 13.15
N VAL A 123 -13.11 5.74 12.02
CA VAL A 123 -12.44 6.68 11.14
C VAL A 123 -13.14 6.68 9.78
N PRO A 124 -14.06 7.63 9.53
CA PRO A 124 -14.68 7.76 8.21
C PRO A 124 -13.62 8.07 7.14
N PRO A 125 -13.69 7.43 5.96
CA PRO A 125 -12.71 7.66 4.89
C PRO A 125 -12.58 9.14 4.47
N THR A 126 -13.69 9.88 4.49
CA THR A 126 -13.71 11.32 4.20
C THR A 126 -12.86 12.13 5.16
N ARG A 127 -12.85 11.78 6.45
CA ARG A 127 -11.96 12.45 7.42
C ARG A 127 -10.49 12.14 7.16
N VAL A 128 -10.18 10.91 6.73
CA VAL A 128 -8.80 10.57 6.32
C VAL A 128 -8.36 11.45 5.16
N ALA A 129 -9.19 11.61 4.14
CA ALA A 129 -8.90 12.49 3.02
C ALA A 129 -8.69 13.96 3.46
N GLN A 130 -9.56 14.47 4.33
CA GLN A 130 -9.47 15.84 4.86
C GLN A 130 -8.24 16.08 5.75
N SER A 131 -7.77 15.06 6.48
CA SER A 131 -6.60 15.15 7.35
C SER A 131 -5.27 14.84 6.64
N LEU A 132 -5.29 14.54 5.35
CA LEU A 132 -4.08 14.24 4.58
C LEU A 132 -3.07 15.41 4.55
N PRO A 133 -3.48 16.69 4.36
CA PRO A 133 -2.53 17.81 4.41
C PRO A 133 -1.77 17.90 5.73
N GLN A 134 -2.46 17.67 6.86
CA GLN A 134 -1.82 17.64 8.18
C GLN A 134 -0.80 16.50 8.27
N ALA A 135 -1.16 15.30 7.83
CA ALA A 135 -0.25 14.15 7.84
C ALA A 135 1.01 14.37 6.96
N ILE A 136 0.87 15.11 5.86
CA ILE A 136 2.00 15.50 5.00
C ILE A 136 2.86 16.56 5.71
N ALA A 137 2.26 17.59 6.31
CA ALA A 137 3.00 18.62 7.04
C ALA A 137 3.84 18.01 8.18
N GLU A 138 3.22 17.12 8.98
CA GLU A 138 3.91 16.39 10.05
C GLU A 138 5.06 15.51 9.55
N LEU A 139 4.96 14.94 8.34
CA LEU A 139 6.04 14.14 7.74
C LEU A 139 7.18 15.02 7.23
N LEU A 140 6.88 16.21 6.74
CA LEU A 140 7.85 17.16 6.20
C LEU A 140 8.44 18.10 7.27
N GLU A 141 8.06 17.92 8.53
CA GLU A 141 8.46 18.77 9.65
C GLU A 141 8.10 20.25 9.43
N TYR A 142 6.97 20.50 8.78
CA TYR A 142 6.39 21.84 8.56
C TYR A 142 5.37 22.22 9.63
#